data_AF-A0A838PZV8-F1
#
_entry.id   AF-A0A838PZV8-F1
#
_cell.length_a   1.000
_cell.length_b   1.000
_cell.length_c   1.000
_cell.angle_alpha   90.00
_cell.angle_beta   90.00
_cell.angle_gamma   90.00
#
_symmetry.space_group_name_H-M   'P 1'
#
loop_
_entity.id
_entity.type
_entity.pdbx_description
1 polymer ?
#
loop_
_entity_poly.entity_id
_entity_poly.type
_entity_poly.pdbx_seq_one_letter_code
_entity_poly.pdbx_strand_id
1 'polypeptide(L)'
;MRSGDFAAAWRVSDEVLRSRRGQSCASLPRHYQWIWNGGPLQGKRVLIRCYHGLGDTIQFIRYARLVRQVARHVTVWAQPPLFPLLATIAGIDELLPLHEGLPGVEYDVDVEVMELPYVFRSSLQTLPKDVPYLRVAPAALPWDGKLRVGIVWQGGDWTPERAVPVSLLEPLADIPGVTTHILQRGAGLETRPEGFGLLSGSDDVLEAARVIAALDLMISIDSMPAHLAGALGVRTWTLLQTEADWRWMEERPDSPWYPTMRLFRQRRVGDWEGVIARLTAELRLLAMEHQRRCPRGR
;
A
#
# COMPACT_ATOMS: atom_id res chain seq x y z
N MET A 1 -0.91 14.62 11.20
CA MET A 1 -0.78 13.97 9.87
C MET A 1 -2.09 13.83 9.12
N ARG A 2 -3.21 13.43 9.76
CA ARG A 2 -4.51 13.31 9.08
C ARG A 2 -4.97 14.61 8.40
N SER A 3 -4.78 15.76 9.05
CA SER A 3 -5.01 17.10 8.49
C SER A 3 -3.93 17.60 7.52
N GLY A 4 -2.95 16.77 7.14
CA GLY A 4 -1.78 17.18 6.36
C GLY A 4 -0.71 17.93 7.16
N ASP A 5 -0.92 18.23 8.44
CA ASP A 5 0.10 18.82 9.32
C ASP A 5 1.08 17.73 9.84
N PHE A 6 2.19 17.58 9.12
CA PHE A 6 3.27 16.66 9.46
C PHE A 6 4.18 17.25 10.54
N ALA A 7 4.40 18.56 10.53
CA ALA A 7 5.26 19.23 11.51
C ALA A 7 4.69 19.11 12.92
N ALA A 8 3.37 19.26 13.11
CA ALA A 8 2.73 19.03 14.40
C ALA A 8 2.87 17.58 14.86
N ALA A 9 2.73 16.60 13.96
CA ALA A 9 2.92 15.20 14.31
C ALA A 9 4.37 14.90 14.71
N TRP A 10 5.35 15.50 14.03
CA TRP A 10 6.76 15.36 14.39
C TRP A 10 7.09 15.97 15.75
N ARG A 11 6.44 17.07 16.14
CA ARG A 11 6.58 17.61 17.51
C ARG A 11 6.12 16.61 18.57
N VAL A 12 5.02 15.89 18.33
CA VAL A 12 4.55 14.81 19.22
C VAL A 12 5.57 13.67 19.25
N SER A 13 6.09 13.24 18.10
CA SER A 13 7.15 12.22 18.03
C SER A 13 8.43 12.67 18.75
N ASP A 14 8.79 13.96 18.70
CA ASP A 14 9.91 14.52 19.44
C ASP A 14 9.72 14.45 20.96
N GLU A 15 8.50 14.72 21.44
CA GLU A 15 8.14 14.59 22.86
C GLU A 15 8.22 13.14 23.33
N VAL A 16 7.68 12.21 22.53
CA VAL A 16 7.75 10.76 22.80
C VAL A 16 9.20 10.28 22.81
N LEU A 17 10.03 10.72 21.86
CA LEU A 17 11.43 10.32 21.81
C LEU A 17 12.22 10.92 22.98
N ARG A 18 11.95 12.17 23.36
CA ARG A 18 12.57 12.81 24.53
C ARG A 18 12.17 12.13 25.84
N SER A 19 10.91 11.73 25.99
CA SER A 19 10.46 11.06 27.22
C SER A 19 11.16 9.72 27.43
N ARG A 20 11.48 8.99 26.35
CA ARG A 20 12.21 7.71 26.38
C ARG A 20 13.72 7.82 26.64
N ARG A 21 14.33 9.01 26.60
CA ARG A 21 15.79 9.15 26.74
C ARG A 21 16.27 8.62 28.10
N GLY A 22 17.29 7.76 28.05
CA GLY A 22 17.86 7.12 29.26
C GLY A 22 16.99 6.01 29.85
N GLN A 23 15.83 5.70 29.26
CA GLN A 23 14.99 4.58 29.66
C GLN A 23 15.34 3.32 28.87
N SER A 24 15.27 2.17 29.53
CA SER A 24 15.37 0.86 28.88
C SER A 24 13.96 0.31 28.65
N CYS A 25 13.69 -0.18 27.44
CA CYS A 25 12.52 -1.00 27.14
C CYS A 25 12.84 -2.48 27.08
N ALA A 26 14.06 -2.93 27.39
CA ALA A 26 14.49 -4.31 27.18
C ALA A 26 13.64 -5.33 27.97
N SER A 27 13.05 -4.91 29.09
CA SER A 27 12.14 -5.72 29.91
C SER A 27 10.69 -5.72 29.43
N LEU A 28 10.31 -4.84 28.50
CA LEU A 28 8.96 -4.80 27.97
C LEU A 28 8.75 -5.97 26.99
N PRO A 29 7.52 -6.50 26.88
CA PRO A 29 7.15 -7.39 25.78
C PRO A 29 7.55 -6.79 24.43
N ARG A 30 7.98 -7.64 23.49
CA ARG A 30 8.58 -7.21 22.20
C ARG A 30 7.75 -6.15 21.45
N HIS A 31 6.43 -6.25 21.48
CA HIS A 31 5.51 -5.31 20.83
C HIS A 31 5.37 -3.95 21.53
N TYR A 32 5.88 -3.81 22.76
CA TYR A 32 5.99 -2.55 23.49
C TYR A 32 7.41 -1.97 23.48
N GLN A 33 8.39 -2.70 22.96
CA GLN A 33 9.75 -2.19 22.82
C GLN A 33 9.81 -1.14 21.72
N TRP A 34 10.45 -0.01 22.01
CA TRP A 34 10.77 0.98 20.98
C TRP A 34 12.04 0.57 20.26
N ILE A 35 12.01 0.63 18.92
CA ILE A 35 13.11 0.19 18.06
C ILE A 35 14.13 1.32 17.95
N TRP A 36 13.76 2.42 17.29
CA TRP A 36 14.68 3.51 17.10
C TRP A 36 14.80 4.39 18.35
N ASN A 37 16.03 4.66 18.77
CA ASN A 37 16.34 5.49 19.93
C ASN A 37 16.66 6.96 19.58
N GLY A 38 16.50 7.35 18.32
CA GLY A 38 16.85 8.69 17.84
C GLY A 38 18.29 8.85 17.36
N GLY A 39 19.08 7.76 17.37
CA GLY A 39 20.47 7.77 16.92
C GLY A 39 20.61 8.04 15.42
N PRO A 40 21.74 8.64 14.98
CA PRO A 40 21.96 8.98 13.58
C PRO A 40 22.12 7.72 12.70
N LEU A 41 21.63 7.79 11.46
CA LEU A 41 21.82 6.74 10.46
C LEU A 41 23.11 6.91 9.64
N GLN A 42 23.71 8.12 9.65
CA GLN A 42 24.85 8.48 8.80
C GLN A 42 26.06 7.56 9.05
N GLY A 43 26.54 6.91 8.00
CA GLY A 43 27.70 6.00 8.03
C GLY A 43 27.48 4.71 8.82
N LYS A 44 26.25 4.40 9.24
CA LYS A 44 25.90 3.23 10.05
C LYS A 44 25.43 2.04 9.21
N ARG A 45 25.58 0.82 9.74
CA ARG A 45 24.85 -0.37 9.31
C ARG A 45 23.45 -0.27 9.88
N VAL A 46 22.47 0.01 9.03
CA VAL A 46 21.08 0.22 9.43
C VAL A 46 20.29 -1.06 9.20
N LEU A 47 19.61 -1.54 10.25
CA LEU A 47 18.61 -2.59 10.15
C LEU A 47 17.21 -1.96 10.11
N ILE A 48 16.53 -2.04 8.96
CA ILE A 48 15.12 -1.65 8.85
C ILE A 48 14.26 -2.85 9.24
N ARG A 49 13.39 -2.68 10.23
CA ARG A 49 12.49 -3.72 10.74
C ARG A 49 11.08 -3.50 10.19
N CYS A 50 10.45 -4.55 9.67
CA CYS A 50 9.11 -4.48 9.10
C CYS A 50 8.15 -5.38 9.88
N TYR A 51 7.62 -4.89 11.00
CA TYR A 51 6.83 -5.72 11.93
C TYR A 51 5.33 -5.65 11.72
N HIS A 52 4.85 -4.65 11.00
CA HIS A 52 3.43 -4.45 10.76
C HIS A 52 2.91 -5.28 9.58
N GLY A 53 1.77 -4.91 9.00
CA GLY A 53 1.19 -5.65 7.89
C GLY A 53 2.04 -5.52 6.62
N LEU A 54 1.82 -6.42 5.65
CA LEU A 54 2.49 -6.37 4.35
C LEU A 54 2.29 -5.02 3.64
N GLY A 55 1.11 -4.41 3.79
CA GLY A 55 0.82 -3.08 3.24
C GLY A 55 1.70 -1.97 3.81
N ASP A 56 1.99 -2.00 5.11
CA ASP A 56 2.88 -1.05 5.78
C ASP A 56 4.32 -1.21 5.30
N THR A 57 4.79 -2.46 5.21
CA THR A 57 6.10 -2.77 4.62
C THR A 57 6.18 -2.21 3.21
N ILE A 58 5.24 -2.57 2.33
CA ILE A 58 5.22 -2.10 0.93
C ILE A 58 5.19 -0.57 0.87
N GLN A 59 4.39 0.09 1.71
CA GLN A 59 4.29 1.53 1.69
C GLN A 59 5.59 2.18 2.12
N PHE A 60 6.14 1.87 3.29
CA PHE A 60 7.23 2.66 3.86
C PHE A 60 8.62 2.20 3.45
N ILE A 61 8.76 0.99 2.88
CA ILE A 61 10.07 0.53 2.40
C ILE A 61 10.64 1.41 1.27
N ARG A 62 9.80 2.25 0.64
CA ARG A 62 10.23 3.32 -0.28
C ARG A 62 11.35 4.22 0.26
N TYR A 63 11.45 4.36 1.58
CA TYR A 63 12.51 5.15 2.22
C TYR A 63 13.87 4.44 2.21
N ALA A 64 13.96 3.15 1.89
CA ALA A 64 15.22 2.40 1.85
C ALA A 64 16.27 3.09 0.97
N ARG A 65 15.86 3.66 -0.17
CA ARG A 65 16.74 4.47 -1.03
C ARG A 65 17.32 5.68 -0.31
N LEU A 66 16.51 6.40 0.46
CA LEU A 66 16.96 7.57 1.23
C LEU A 66 17.84 7.17 2.41
N VAL A 67 17.50 6.06 3.09
CA VAL A 67 18.35 5.48 4.14
C VAL A 67 19.73 5.15 3.56
N ARG A 68 19.78 4.48 2.40
CA ARG A 68 21.04 4.08 1.78
C ARG A 68 21.96 5.25 1.38
N GLN A 69 21.40 6.43 1.10
CA GLN A 69 22.18 7.62 0.77
C GLN A 69 23.01 8.13 1.96
N VAL A 70 22.54 7.90 3.18
CA VAL A 70 23.22 8.33 4.42
C VAL A 70 23.90 7.16 5.13
N ALA A 71 23.33 5.96 5.07
CA ALA A 71 23.83 4.75 5.69
C ALA A 71 24.99 4.12 4.90
N ARG A 72 25.86 3.38 5.60
CA ARG A 72 26.93 2.60 4.95
C ARG A 72 26.41 1.29 4.36
N HIS A 73 25.38 0.72 4.99
CA HIS A 73 24.75 -0.55 4.64
C HIS A 73 23.30 -0.57 5.15
N VAL A 74 22.39 -1.17 4.38
CA VAL A 74 20.98 -1.30 4.70
C VAL A 74 20.57 -2.76 4.59
N THR A 75 20.31 -3.37 5.75
CA THR A 75 19.67 -4.68 5.84
C THR A 75 18.20 -4.48 6.16
N VAL A 76 17.30 -5.19 5.46
CA VAL A 76 15.86 -5.12 5.69
C VAL A 76 15.36 -6.45 6.23
N TRP A 77 14.81 -6.43 7.44
CA TRP A 77 14.21 -7.58 8.10
C TRP A 77 12.69 -7.59 7.89
N ALA A 78 12.24 -8.37 6.91
CA ALA A 78 10.87 -8.28 6.39
C ALA A 78 10.21 -9.64 6.15
N GLN A 79 8.89 -9.62 5.97
CA GLN A 79 8.07 -10.81 5.78
C GLN A 79 8.51 -11.56 4.49
N PRO A 80 8.81 -12.88 4.55
CA PRO A 80 9.28 -13.65 3.41
C PRO A 80 8.44 -13.53 2.11
N PRO A 81 7.09 -13.46 2.16
CA PRO A 81 6.28 -13.30 0.95
C PRO A 81 6.60 -12.05 0.11
N LEU A 82 7.24 -11.02 0.69
CA LEU A 82 7.60 -9.80 -0.04
C LEU A 82 8.98 -9.86 -0.69
N PHE A 83 9.80 -10.87 -0.40
CA PHE A 83 11.21 -10.93 -0.80
C PHE A 83 11.45 -10.71 -2.29
N PRO A 84 10.73 -11.40 -3.19
CA PRO A 84 10.92 -11.22 -4.63
C PRO A 84 10.69 -9.78 -5.08
N LEU A 85 9.79 -9.06 -4.42
CA LEU A 85 9.47 -7.66 -4.71
C LEU A 85 10.49 -6.71 -4.07
N LEU A 86 10.83 -6.92 -2.80
CA LEU A 86 11.80 -6.07 -2.09
C LEU A 86 13.19 -6.13 -2.72
N ALA A 87 13.58 -7.27 -3.30
CA ALA A 87 14.84 -7.42 -4.03
C ALA A 87 14.97 -6.46 -5.24
N THR A 88 13.86 -5.89 -5.72
CA THR A 88 13.85 -4.92 -6.83
C THR A 88 14.05 -3.48 -6.40
N ILE A 89 14.08 -3.20 -5.09
CA ILE A 89 14.20 -1.85 -4.53
C ILE A 89 15.66 -1.43 -4.50
N ALA A 90 15.97 -0.31 -5.15
CA ALA A 90 17.27 0.32 -5.03
C ALA A 90 17.50 0.82 -3.60
N GLY A 91 18.65 0.44 -3.02
CA GLY A 91 19.09 0.88 -1.71
C GLY A 91 18.90 -0.14 -0.59
N ILE A 92 18.40 -1.33 -0.90
CA ILE A 92 18.48 -2.49 -0.02
C ILE A 92 19.75 -3.26 -0.39
N ASP A 93 20.69 -3.39 0.55
CA ASP A 93 21.92 -4.17 0.34
C ASP A 93 21.71 -5.64 0.70
N GLU A 94 20.86 -5.92 1.71
CA GLU A 94 20.59 -7.27 2.21
C GLU A 94 19.12 -7.45 2.66
N LEU A 95 18.54 -8.61 2.39
CA LEU A 95 17.22 -9.03 2.88
C LEU A 95 17.38 -10.15 3.90
N LEU A 96 16.83 -9.95 5.10
CA LEU A 96 16.78 -10.94 6.18
C LEU A 96 15.32 -11.38 6.40
N PRO A 97 15.00 -12.69 6.42
CA PRO A 97 13.61 -13.13 6.57
C PRO A 97 13.12 -12.89 8.00
N LEU A 98 11.96 -12.27 8.14
CA LEU A 98 11.34 -12.03 9.44
C LEU A 98 10.98 -13.36 10.10
N HIS A 99 11.41 -13.53 11.35
CA HIS A 99 11.13 -14.69 12.17
C HIS A 99 11.00 -14.29 13.66
N GLU A 100 10.58 -15.25 14.46
CA GLU A 100 10.59 -15.14 15.92
C GLU A 100 12.04 -15.24 16.44
N GLY A 101 12.46 -14.31 17.29
CA GLY A 101 13.82 -14.24 17.82
C GLY A 101 14.52 -12.91 17.57
N LEU A 102 15.85 -12.93 17.65
CA LEU A 102 16.72 -11.80 17.36
C LEU A 102 17.19 -11.83 15.91
N PRO A 103 17.44 -10.68 15.27
CA PRO A 103 17.98 -10.66 13.92
C PRO A 103 19.38 -11.28 13.92
N GLY A 104 19.62 -12.25 13.04
CA GLY A 104 20.91 -12.92 12.89
C GLY A 104 21.98 -12.11 12.15
N VAL A 105 21.92 -10.77 12.24
CA VAL A 105 22.82 -9.85 11.53
C VAL A 105 23.34 -8.80 12.49
N GLU A 106 24.58 -8.38 12.29
CA GLU A 106 25.14 -7.22 13.01
C GLU A 106 24.63 -5.91 12.40
N TYR A 107 24.26 -4.97 13.26
CA TYR A 107 23.84 -3.62 12.89
C TYR A 107 24.31 -2.61 13.94
N ASP A 108 24.52 -1.37 13.52
CA ASP A 108 24.91 -0.27 14.42
C ASP A 108 23.66 0.45 14.98
N VAL A 109 22.58 0.46 14.19
CA VAL A 109 21.29 1.09 14.54
C VAL A 109 20.16 0.36 13.82
N ASP A 110 19.02 0.26 14.46
CA ASP A 110 17.79 -0.25 13.89
C ASP A 110 16.67 0.78 13.93
N VAL A 111 15.73 0.64 13.00
CA VAL A 111 14.58 1.53 12.85
C VAL A 111 13.39 0.74 12.34
N GLU A 112 12.20 0.99 12.87
CA GLU A 112 10.98 0.40 12.32
C GLU A 112 10.58 1.14 11.04
N VAL A 113 10.11 0.42 10.02
CA VAL A 113 9.87 0.97 8.68
C VAL A 113 8.89 2.17 8.70
N MET A 114 7.89 2.16 9.58
CA MET A 114 6.93 3.25 9.78
C MET A 114 7.50 4.44 10.55
N GLU A 115 8.68 4.34 11.16
CA GLU A 115 9.41 5.46 11.76
C GLU A 115 10.18 6.26 10.70
N LEU A 116 10.45 5.70 9.51
CA LEU A 116 11.23 6.35 8.46
C LEU A 116 10.68 7.71 8.01
N PRO A 117 9.36 7.93 7.85
CA PRO A 117 8.83 9.26 7.59
C PRO A 117 9.25 10.31 8.63
N TYR A 118 9.28 9.92 9.91
CA TYR A 118 9.72 10.78 11.01
C TYR A 118 11.24 10.99 11.01
N VAL A 119 12.03 9.93 10.79
CA VAL A 119 13.50 10.03 10.64
C VAL A 119 13.88 11.07 9.60
N PHE A 120 13.22 11.05 8.44
CA PHE A 120 13.46 12.00 7.34
C PHE A 120 12.69 13.32 7.48
N ARG A 121 11.97 13.53 8.58
CA ARG A 121 11.14 14.72 8.83
C ARG A 121 10.28 15.08 7.63
N SER A 122 9.63 14.05 7.10
CA SER A 122 8.94 14.15 5.83
C SER A 122 7.82 15.18 5.91
N SER A 123 7.63 15.89 4.82
CA SER A 123 6.56 16.86 4.61
C SER A 123 5.83 16.48 3.32
N LEU A 124 4.66 17.07 3.05
CA LEU A 124 3.95 16.87 1.79
C LEU A 124 4.84 17.08 0.55
N GLN A 125 5.82 17.96 0.65
CA GLN A 125 6.74 18.33 -0.42
C GLN A 125 7.93 17.35 -0.54
N THR A 126 8.30 16.68 0.55
CA THR A 126 9.50 15.80 0.62
C THR A 126 9.17 14.31 0.69
N LEU A 127 7.89 13.94 0.68
CA LEU A 127 7.48 12.54 0.58
C LEU A 127 8.11 11.87 -0.65
N PRO A 128 8.76 10.69 -0.50
CA PRO A 128 9.27 9.92 -1.63
C PRO A 128 8.09 9.31 -2.40
N LYS A 129 7.52 10.10 -3.32
CA LYS A 129 6.32 9.75 -4.08
C LYS A 129 6.60 9.09 -5.43
N ASP A 130 7.87 8.95 -5.79
CA ASP A 130 8.27 8.39 -7.08
C ASP A 130 7.86 6.90 -7.18
N VAL A 131 7.16 6.57 -8.26
CA VAL A 131 6.67 5.21 -8.59
C VAL A 131 7.00 4.91 -10.05
N PRO A 132 7.24 3.64 -10.43
CA PRO A 132 7.28 2.47 -9.55
C PRO A 132 8.58 2.37 -8.74
N TYR A 133 8.47 1.93 -7.49
CA TYR A 133 9.62 1.50 -6.67
C TYR A 133 9.63 -0.01 -6.43
N LEU A 134 8.56 -0.72 -6.76
CA LEU A 134 8.54 -2.18 -6.93
C LEU A 134 8.46 -2.51 -8.42
N ARG A 135 9.18 -3.54 -8.86
CA ARG A 135 9.18 -3.96 -10.27
C ARG A 135 8.84 -5.43 -10.38
N VAL A 136 8.01 -5.76 -11.36
CA VAL A 136 7.70 -7.14 -11.71
C VAL A 136 7.30 -7.19 -13.18
N ALA A 137 7.58 -8.31 -13.86
CA ALA A 137 7.04 -8.55 -15.18
C ALA A 137 5.52 -8.80 -15.08
N PRO A 138 4.67 -8.12 -15.87
CA PRO A 138 3.23 -8.34 -15.84
C PRO A 138 2.86 -9.80 -16.16
N ALA A 139 1.78 -10.28 -15.55
CA ALA A 139 1.18 -11.56 -15.92
C ALA A 139 0.56 -11.48 -17.33
N ALA A 140 0.50 -12.62 -18.01
CA ALA A 140 -0.24 -12.73 -19.26
C ALA A 140 -1.74 -12.83 -18.95
N LEU A 141 -2.43 -11.70 -18.91
CA LEU A 141 -3.88 -11.65 -18.83
C LEU A 141 -4.48 -11.64 -20.24
N PRO A 142 -5.55 -12.42 -20.51
CA PRO A 142 -6.29 -12.30 -21.76
C PRO A 142 -6.69 -10.85 -22.01
N TRP A 143 -6.46 -10.37 -23.23
CA TRP A 143 -6.86 -9.03 -23.63
C TRP A 143 -7.93 -9.12 -24.71
N ASP A 144 -9.12 -8.62 -24.39
CA ASP A 144 -10.30 -8.61 -25.26
C ASP A 144 -10.59 -7.19 -25.81
N GLY A 145 -9.60 -6.29 -25.74
CA GLY A 145 -9.73 -4.89 -26.16
C GLY A 145 -10.50 -4.02 -25.17
N LYS A 146 -10.83 -4.52 -23.99
CA LYS A 146 -11.50 -3.78 -22.91
C LYS A 146 -10.52 -3.34 -21.83
N LEU A 147 -10.96 -2.34 -21.04
CA LEU A 147 -10.25 -1.86 -19.87
C LEU A 147 -10.24 -2.97 -18.79
N ARG A 148 -9.07 -3.46 -18.41
CA ARG A 148 -8.92 -4.49 -17.36
C ARG A 148 -8.90 -3.84 -15.98
N VAL A 149 -9.90 -4.16 -15.16
CA VAL A 149 -10.12 -3.52 -13.86
C VAL A 149 -10.04 -4.57 -12.75
N GLY A 150 -9.04 -4.46 -11.88
CA GLY A 150 -8.93 -5.31 -10.69
C GLY A 150 -9.80 -4.81 -9.54
N ILE A 151 -10.40 -5.70 -8.76
CA ILE A 151 -11.26 -5.33 -7.63
C ILE A 151 -10.91 -6.12 -6.35
N VAL A 152 -10.80 -5.39 -5.23
CA VAL A 152 -10.72 -5.89 -3.85
C VAL A 152 -11.66 -5.05 -2.96
N TRP A 153 -12.54 -5.70 -2.19
CA TRP A 153 -13.61 -5.03 -1.45
C TRP A 153 -13.64 -5.34 0.05
N GLN A 154 -12.89 -6.35 0.49
CA GLN A 154 -12.83 -6.74 1.89
C GLN A 154 -11.40 -7.05 2.31
N GLY A 155 -11.02 -6.54 3.49
CA GLY A 155 -9.74 -6.81 4.11
C GLY A 155 -9.87 -7.92 5.16
N GLY A 156 -8.85 -8.08 6.00
CA GLY A 156 -8.98 -8.91 7.20
C GLY A 156 -9.93 -8.29 8.24
N ASP A 157 -10.30 -9.09 9.22
CA ASP A 157 -11.40 -8.85 10.18
C ASP A 157 -11.17 -7.70 11.17
N TRP A 158 -9.98 -7.11 11.19
CA TRP A 158 -9.57 -6.06 12.12
C TRP A 158 -10.32 -4.72 11.94
N THR A 159 -10.90 -4.48 10.77
CA THR A 159 -11.59 -3.22 10.46
C THR A 159 -12.73 -3.51 9.50
N PRO A 160 -13.85 -4.09 9.97
CA PRO A 160 -14.96 -4.48 9.11
C PRO A 160 -15.62 -3.28 8.43
N GLU A 161 -15.54 -2.08 9.00
CA GLU A 161 -16.16 -0.85 8.50
C GLU A 161 -15.58 -0.40 7.15
N ARG A 162 -14.36 -0.85 6.82
CA ARG A 162 -13.70 -0.54 5.53
C ARG A 162 -14.18 -1.45 4.40
N ALA A 163 -14.91 -2.52 4.71
CA ALA A 163 -15.41 -3.46 3.72
C ALA A 163 -16.59 -2.85 2.95
N VAL A 164 -16.60 -3.06 1.64
CA VAL A 164 -17.69 -2.65 0.75
C VAL A 164 -18.55 -3.88 0.46
N PRO A 165 -19.88 -3.81 0.62
CA PRO A 165 -20.76 -4.89 0.20
C PRO A 165 -20.55 -5.21 -1.28
N VAL A 166 -20.26 -6.48 -1.59
CA VAL A 166 -19.97 -6.93 -2.96
C VAL A 166 -21.13 -6.65 -3.92
N SER A 167 -22.37 -6.67 -3.42
CA SER A 167 -23.58 -6.33 -4.18
C SER A 167 -23.60 -4.93 -4.76
N LEU A 168 -22.88 -3.99 -4.14
CA LEU A 168 -22.73 -2.65 -4.71
C LEU A 168 -21.72 -2.63 -5.86
N LEU A 169 -20.77 -3.56 -5.89
CA LEU A 169 -19.70 -3.64 -6.89
C LEU A 169 -20.06 -4.52 -8.09
N GLU A 170 -21.02 -5.44 -7.94
CA GLU A 170 -21.51 -6.29 -9.03
C GLU A 170 -21.80 -5.52 -10.33
N PRO A 171 -22.53 -4.38 -10.30
CA PRO A 171 -22.89 -3.67 -11.53
C PRO A 171 -21.70 -3.06 -12.28
N LEU A 172 -20.49 -3.05 -11.68
CA LEU A 172 -19.28 -2.62 -12.38
C LEU A 172 -18.90 -3.60 -13.50
N ALA A 173 -19.23 -4.89 -13.36
CA ALA A 173 -18.98 -5.90 -14.39
C ALA A 173 -19.84 -5.70 -15.66
N ASP A 174 -20.98 -5.03 -15.53
CA ASP A 174 -21.91 -4.76 -16.63
C ASP A 174 -21.55 -3.50 -17.44
N ILE A 175 -20.51 -2.76 -17.03
CA ILE A 175 -20.09 -1.54 -17.73
C ILE A 175 -19.50 -1.92 -19.11
N PRO A 176 -20.08 -1.43 -20.22
CA PRO A 176 -19.54 -1.72 -21.54
C PRO A 176 -18.09 -1.25 -21.69
N GLY A 177 -17.22 -2.14 -22.18
CA GLY A 177 -15.80 -1.84 -22.35
C GLY A 177 -14.92 -2.06 -21.12
N VAL A 178 -15.46 -2.70 -20.07
CA VAL A 178 -14.71 -3.12 -18.89
C VAL A 178 -14.64 -4.65 -18.84
N THR A 179 -13.48 -5.16 -18.42
CA THR A 179 -13.28 -6.56 -18.01
C THR A 179 -12.84 -6.56 -16.56
N THR A 180 -13.71 -7.05 -15.68
CA THR A 180 -13.47 -7.07 -14.23
C THR A 180 -12.66 -8.31 -13.85
N HIS A 181 -11.55 -8.10 -13.13
CA HIS A 181 -10.71 -9.11 -12.52
C HIS A 181 -10.87 -9.08 -11.01
N ILE A 182 -11.16 -10.22 -10.40
CA ILE A 182 -11.34 -10.37 -8.96
C ILE A 182 -10.00 -10.74 -8.35
N LEU A 183 -9.45 -9.83 -7.54
CA LEU A 183 -8.22 -10.03 -6.78
C LEU A 183 -8.50 -10.27 -5.28
N GLN A 184 -9.78 -10.25 -4.88
CA GLN A 184 -10.22 -10.56 -3.52
C GLN A 184 -9.78 -11.96 -3.09
N ARG A 185 -9.37 -12.09 -1.82
CA ARG A 185 -9.01 -13.34 -1.15
C ARG A 185 -9.78 -13.49 0.18
N GLY A 186 -9.71 -14.69 0.78
CA GLY A 186 -10.34 -14.98 2.07
C GLY A 186 -11.88 -14.91 2.04
N ALA A 187 -12.49 -14.65 3.19
CA ALA A 187 -13.94 -14.67 3.39
C ALA A 187 -14.74 -13.81 2.39
N GLY A 188 -14.16 -12.68 1.95
CA GLY A 188 -14.81 -11.83 0.93
C GLY A 188 -14.98 -12.50 -0.43
N LEU A 189 -14.12 -13.46 -0.77
CA LEU A 189 -14.24 -14.22 -2.01
C LEU A 189 -15.36 -15.27 -1.94
N GLU A 190 -15.63 -15.82 -0.76
CA GLU A 190 -16.67 -16.84 -0.55
C GLU A 190 -18.08 -16.29 -0.77
N THR A 191 -18.26 -15.00 -0.47
CA THR A 191 -19.52 -14.27 -0.68
C THR A 191 -19.64 -13.68 -2.09
N ARG A 192 -18.69 -14.00 -2.98
CA ARG A 192 -18.70 -13.50 -4.35
C ARG A 192 -19.89 -14.07 -5.13
N PRO A 193 -20.69 -13.22 -5.76
CA PRO A 193 -21.79 -13.62 -6.64
C PRO A 193 -21.30 -14.44 -7.83
N GLU A 194 -22.13 -15.39 -8.27
CA GLU A 194 -21.85 -16.16 -9.48
C GLU A 194 -21.80 -15.24 -10.71
N GLY A 195 -20.81 -15.45 -11.59
CA GLY A 195 -20.62 -14.62 -12.78
C GLY A 195 -19.95 -13.27 -12.55
N PHE A 196 -19.72 -12.83 -11.30
CA PHE A 196 -19.04 -11.57 -11.04
C PHE A 196 -17.52 -11.67 -11.28
N GLY A 197 -17.08 -11.18 -12.45
CA GLY A 197 -15.68 -10.99 -12.81
C GLY A 197 -14.86 -12.28 -12.99
N LEU A 198 -13.69 -12.12 -13.60
CA LEU A 198 -12.72 -13.20 -13.79
C LEU A 198 -11.88 -13.37 -12.53
N LEU A 199 -11.85 -14.58 -11.96
CA LEU A 199 -11.01 -14.83 -10.78
C LEU A 199 -9.53 -14.78 -11.18
N SER A 200 -8.78 -13.82 -10.63
CA SER A 200 -7.36 -13.61 -10.95
C SER A 200 -6.49 -13.36 -9.70
N GLY A 201 -7.08 -13.36 -8.50
CA GLY A 201 -6.35 -13.20 -7.24
C GLY A 201 -5.49 -14.42 -6.89
N SER A 202 -4.36 -14.18 -6.24
CA SER A 202 -3.46 -15.21 -5.70
C SER A 202 -3.19 -14.94 -4.22
N ASP A 203 -2.98 -16.00 -3.42
CA ASP A 203 -2.41 -15.86 -2.07
C ASP A 203 -0.90 -15.59 -2.10
N ASP A 204 -0.25 -15.92 -3.21
CA ASP A 204 1.14 -15.55 -3.46
C ASP A 204 1.24 -14.07 -3.87
N VAL A 205 2.01 -13.29 -3.11
CA VAL A 205 2.09 -11.83 -3.28
C VAL A 205 2.82 -11.45 -4.56
N LEU A 206 3.79 -12.25 -5.02
CA LEU A 206 4.47 -12.01 -6.29
C LEU A 206 3.50 -12.20 -7.46
N GLU A 207 2.73 -13.29 -7.47
CA GLU A 207 1.71 -13.52 -8.50
C GLU A 207 0.62 -12.44 -8.48
N ALA A 208 0.16 -12.03 -7.29
CA ALA A 208 -0.76 -10.90 -7.16
C ALA A 208 -0.16 -9.61 -7.76
N ALA A 209 1.11 -9.32 -7.52
CA ALA A 209 1.82 -8.18 -8.10
C ALA A 209 1.90 -8.26 -9.63
N ARG A 210 2.17 -9.45 -10.19
CA ARG A 210 2.20 -9.69 -11.65
C ARG A 210 0.84 -9.43 -12.28
N VAL A 211 -0.24 -9.91 -11.66
CA VAL A 211 -1.61 -9.64 -12.11
C VAL A 211 -1.92 -8.15 -12.04
N ILE A 212 -1.63 -7.49 -10.92
CA ILE A 212 -1.84 -6.05 -10.75
C ILE A 212 -1.10 -5.25 -11.82
N ALA A 213 0.16 -5.59 -12.10
CA ALA A 213 0.98 -4.93 -13.12
C ALA A 213 0.44 -5.11 -14.55
N ALA A 214 -0.44 -6.08 -14.79
CA ALA A 214 -1.09 -6.31 -16.07
C ALA A 214 -2.45 -5.59 -16.21
N LEU A 215 -2.97 -4.97 -15.13
CA LEU A 215 -4.23 -4.24 -15.15
C LEU A 215 -4.07 -2.81 -15.67
N ASP A 216 -5.17 -2.25 -16.18
CA ASP A 216 -5.24 -0.84 -16.56
C ASP A 216 -5.70 0.04 -15.37
N LEU A 217 -6.45 -0.54 -14.42
CA LEU A 217 -6.93 0.09 -13.20
C LEU A 217 -7.06 -0.93 -12.07
N MET A 218 -6.62 -0.56 -10.87
CA MET A 218 -6.94 -1.26 -9.63
C MET A 218 -8.01 -0.48 -8.86
N ILE A 219 -9.05 -1.15 -8.37
CA ILE A 219 -10.03 -0.62 -7.42
C ILE A 219 -9.89 -1.43 -6.14
N SER A 220 -9.58 -0.76 -5.03
CA SER A 220 -9.33 -1.45 -3.76
C SER A 220 -9.78 -0.62 -2.58
N ILE A 221 -10.28 -1.28 -1.53
CA ILE A 221 -10.31 -0.66 -0.19
C ILE A 221 -8.90 -0.41 0.36
N ASP A 222 -8.80 0.33 1.46
CA ASP A 222 -7.56 0.53 2.23
C ASP A 222 -6.99 -0.79 2.77
N SER A 223 -6.09 -1.39 2.00
CA SER A 223 -5.53 -2.73 2.22
C SER A 223 -4.23 -2.92 1.42
N MET A 224 -3.53 -4.02 1.67
CA MET A 224 -2.26 -4.34 0.99
C MET A 224 -2.33 -4.22 -0.55
N PRO A 225 -3.37 -4.73 -1.26
CA PRO A 225 -3.47 -4.57 -2.72
C PRO A 225 -3.46 -3.13 -3.21
N ALA A 226 -4.03 -2.18 -2.47
CA ALA A 226 -3.96 -0.76 -2.82
C ALA A 226 -2.50 -0.27 -2.79
N HIS A 227 -1.77 -0.56 -1.71
CA HIS A 227 -0.37 -0.18 -1.56
C HIS A 227 0.53 -0.85 -2.59
N LEU A 228 0.27 -2.12 -2.91
CA LEU A 228 1.00 -2.88 -3.92
C LEU A 228 0.81 -2.27 -5.32
N ALA A 229 -0.43 -1.96 -5.71
CA ALA A 229 -0.72 -1.30 -6.98
C ALA A 229 -0.08 0.09 -7.08
N GLY A 230 -0.14 0.88 -5.99
CA GLY A 230 0.55 2.17 -5.90
C GLY A 230 2.06 2.04 -6.07
N ALA A 231 2.68 1.06 -5.41
CA ALA A 231 4.12 0.83 -5.46
C ALA A 231 4.62 0.38 -6.84
N LEU A 232 3.76 -0.35 -7.57
CA LEU A 232 3.95 -0.78 -8.97
C LEU A 232 3.65 0.33 -9.99
N GLY A 233 3.17 1.50 -9.55
CA GLY A 233 2.81 2.61 -10.45
C GLY A 233 1.55 2.35 -11.27
N VAL A 234 0.70 1.42 -10.85
CA VAL A 234 -0.58 1.14 -11.52
C VAL A 234 -1.60 2.19 -11.11
N ARG A 235 -2.42 2.64 -12.07
CA ARG A 235 -3.55 3.55 -11.79
C ARG A 235 -4.47 2.88 -10.78
N THR A 236 -4.76 3.56 -9.68
CA THR A 236 -5.48 2.94 -8.57
C THR A 236 -6.56 3.86 -8.00
N TRP A 237 -7.76 3.33 -7.79
CA TRP A 237 -8.84 4.01 -7.09
C TRP A 237 -9.05 3.36 -5.73
N THR A 238 -8.82 4.13 -4.66
CA THR A 238 -8.90 3.63 -3.30
C THR A 238 -10.22 4.03 -2.65
N LEU A 239 -10.97 3.05 -2.17
CA LEU A 239 -12.23 3.22 -1.47
C LEU A 239 -11.97 3.39 0.02
N LEU A 240 -12.42 4.51 0.58
CA LEU A 240 -12.11 4.89 1.96
C LEU A 240 -13.38 5.07 2.78
N GLN A 241 -13.41 4.44 3.94
CA GLN A 241 -14.37 4.75 4.99
C GLN A 241 -14.19 6.19 5.50
N THR A 242 -15.14 6.65 6.30
CA THR A 242 -15.12 8.01 6.87
C THR A 242 -13.84 8.23 7.71
N GLU A 243 -13.61 7.37 8.70
CA GLU A 243 -12.42 7.37 9.57
C GLU A 243 -11.28 6.53 8.96
N ALA A 244 -10.72 6.97 7.83
CA ALA A 244 -9.57 6.27 7.25
C ALA A 244 -8.26 6.57 8.00
N ASP A 245 -7.26 5.72 7.76
CA ASP A 245 -5.92 5.90 8.30
C ASP A 245 -5.32 7.26 7.89
N TRP A 246 -4.48 7.81 8.76
CA TRP A 246 -3.84 9.12 8.60
C TRP A 246 -3.06 9.27 7.30
N ARG A 247 -2.58 8.17 6.71
CA ARG A 247 -1.84 8.15 5.43
C ARG A 247 -2.65 8.75 4.28
N TRP A 248 -3.98 8.61 4.34
CA TRP A 248 -4.88 9.06 3.28
C TRP A 248 -5.32 10.51 3.38
N MET A 249 -5.05 11.16 4.53
CA MET A 249 -5.45 12.52 4.88
C MET A 249 -6.95 12.82 4.73
N GLU A 250 -7.36 13.97 5.24
CA GLU A 250 -8.73 14.48 5.11
C GLU A 250 -8.91 15.30 3.83
N GLU A 251 -10.16 15.33 3.34
CA GLU A 251 -10.65 16.31 2.34
C GLU A 251 -9.88 16.40 1.00
N ARG A 252 -9.26 15.31 0.55
CA ARG A 252 -8.57 15.26 -0.75
C ARG A 252 -8.96 14.05 -1.61
N PRO A 253 -9.02 14.22 -2.94
CA PRO A 253 -9.33 13.14 -3.87
C PRO A 253 -8.08 12.41 -4.41
N ASP A 254 -6.87 12.79 -4.01
CA ASP A 254 -5.60 12.24 -4.48
C ASP A 254 -4.74 11.70 -3.31
N SER A 255 -3.74 10.87 -3.60
CA SER A 255 -2.78 10.39 -2.59
C SER A 255 -1.43 11.10 -2.73
N PRO A 256 -0.94 11.81 -1.70
CA PRO A 256 0.39 12.39 -1.72
C PRO A 256 1.50 11.33 -1.67
N TRP A 257 1.16 10.10 -1.27
CA TRP A 257 2.07 8.94 -1.29
C TRP A 257 2.14 8.28 -2.66
N TYR A 258 1.04 8.26 -3.42
CA TYR A 258 0.94 7.52 -4.67
C TYR A 258 0.34 8.43 -5.75
N PRO A 259 1.17 9.03 -6.63
CA PRO A 259 0.69 9.94 -7.66
C PRO A 259 -0.30 9.32 -8.66
N THR A 260 -0.34 7.99 -8.75
CA THR A 260 -1.27 7.24 -9.62
C THR A 260 -2.61 6.95 -8.96
N MET A 261 -2.82 7.38 -7.72
CA MET A 261 -4.03 7.10 -6.95
C MET A 261 -5.06 8.22 -6.97
N ARG A 262 -6.32 7.82 -7.00
CA ARG A 262 -7.49 8.64 -6.70
C ARG A 262 -8.26 8.04 -5.52
N LEU A 263 -8.73 8.87 -4.61
CA LEU A 263 -9.43 8.48 -3.40
C LEU A 263 -10.93 8.72 -3.55
N PHE A 264 -11.72 7.71 -3.20
CA PHE A 264 -13.18 7.79 -3.12
C PHE A 264 -13.60 7.53 -1.68
N ARG A 265 -13.90 8.62 -0.96
CA ARG A 265 -14.21 8.59 0.47
C ARG A 265 -15.72 8.64 0.72
N GLN A 266 -16.17 7.88 1.71
CA GLN A 266 -17.49 8.06 2.31
C GLN A 266 -17.69 9.50 2.78
N ARG A 267 -18.86 10.08 2.51
CA ARG A 267 -19.23 11.40 3.06
C ARG A 267 -19.88 11.29 4.44
N ARG A 268 -20.46 10.13 4.72
CA ARG A 268 -21.10 9.76 5.97
C ARG A 268 -20.77 8.29 6.25
N VAL A 269 -20.69 7.92 7.52
CA VAL A 269 -20.41 6.53 7.92
C VAL A 269 -21.43 5.59 7.25
N GLY A 270 -20.93 4.57 6.56
CA GLY A 270 -21.76 3.57 5.88
C GLY A 270 -22.26 3.95 4.48
N ASP A 271 -22.02 5.17 3.99
CA ASP A 271 -22.43 5.62 2.65
C ASP A 271 -21.53 5.02 1.54
N TRP A 272 -21.56 3.69 1.40
CA TRP A 272 -20.89 3.01 0.30
C TRP A 272 -21.62 3.17 -1.03
N GLU A 273 -22.95 3.25 -1.02
CA GLU A 273 -23.74 3.51 -2.23
C GLU A 273 -23.32 4.81 -2.93
N GLY A 274 -23.20 5.90 -2.18
CA GLY A 274 -22.74 7.18 -2.73
C GLY A 274 -21.30 7.12 -3.25
N VAL A 275 -20.42 6.37 -2.59
CA VAL A 275 -19.05 6.12 -3.06
C VAL A 275 -19.05 5.38 -4.39
N ILE A 276 -19.81 4.28 -4.49
CA ILE A 276 -19.86 3.46 -5.70
C ILE A 276 -20.59 4.15 -6.85
N ALA A 277 -21.60 4.98 -6.58
CA ALA A 277 -22.25 5.79 -7.61
C ALA A 277 -21.25 6.76 -8.27
N ARG A 278 -20.43 7.45 -7.47
CA ARG A 278 -19.38 8.35 -7.98
C ARG A 278 -18.30 7.58 -8.74
N LEU A 279 -17.86 6.45 -8.21
CA LEU A 279 -16.88 5.59 -8.88
C LEU A 279 -17.39 5.08 -10.23
N THR A 280 -18.64 4.60 -10.28
CA THR A 280 -19.26 4.05 -11.49
C THR A 280 -19.31 5.09 -12.61
N ALA A 281 -19.67 6.33 -12.29
CA ALA A 281 -19.70 7.43 -13.25
C ALA A 281 -18.31 7.67 -13.88
N GLU A 282 -17.26 7.69 -13.05
CA GLU A 282 -15.87 7.86 -13.49
C GLU A 282 -15.37 6.66 -14.30
N LEU A 283 -15.77 5.44 -13.92
CA LEU A 283 -15.35 4.23 -14.63
C LEU A 283 -15.91 4.18 -16.04
N ARG A 284 -17.17 4.61 -16.23
CA ARG A 284 -17.79 4.72 -17.55
C ARG A 284 -17.03 5.70 -18.45
N LEU A 285 -16.64 6.86 -17.92
CA LEU A 285 -15.83 7.83 -18.67
C LEU A 285 -14.48 7.24 -19.07
N LEU A 286 -13.80 6.58 -18.13
CA LEU A 286 -12.51 5.95 -18.39
C LEU A 286 -12.61 4.83 -19.43
N ALA A 287 -13.66 4.01 -19.40
CA ALA A 287 -13.90 2.96 -20.39
C ALA A 287 -14.12 3.55 -21.80
N MET A 288 -14.91 4.63 -21.91
CA MET A 288 -15.11 5.34 -23.18
C MET A 288 -13.82 5.98 -23.72
N GLU A 289 -12.96 6.50 -22.85
CA GLU A 289 -11.63 7.00 -23.24
C GLU A 289 -10.71 5.88 -23.72
N HIS A 290 -10.69 4.75 -23.01
CA HIS A 290 -9.89 3.58 -23.38
C HIS A 290 -10.28 3.05 -24.77
N GLN A 291 -11.58 2.90 -25.03
CA GLN A 291 -12.08 2.48 -26.35
C GLN A 291 -11.70 3.43 -27.49
N ARG A 292 -11.65 4.75 -27.23
CA ARG A 292 -11.23 5.75 -28.22
C ARG A 292 -9.73 5.68 -28.53
N ARG A 293 -8.90 5.31 -27.55
CA ARG A 293 -7.44 5.17 -27.70
C ARG A 293 -7.04 3.84 -28.32
N CYS A 294 -7.81 2.80 -28.07
CA CYS A 294 -7.66 1.47 -28.66
C CYS A 294 -8.85 1.21 -29.61
N PRO A 295 -8.98 1.96 -30.73
CA PRO A 295 -10.03 1.67 -31.69
C PRO A 295 -9.83 0.24 -32.16
N ARG A 296 -10.90 -0.57 -32.05
CA ARG A 296 -10.94 -1.97 -32.47
C ARG A 296 -10.17 -2.12 -33.79
N GLY A 297 -9.18 -3.01 -33.80
CA GLY A 297 -8.51 -3.41 -35.03
C GLY A 297 -9.57 -3.73 -36.07
N ARG A 298 -9.47 -3.04 -37.21
CA ARG A 298 -10.08 -3.50 -38.46
C ARG A 298 -9.42 -4.80 -38.88
#